data_AF-A0A7Y2D6X4-F1
#
_entry.id   AF-A0A7Y2D6X4-F1
#
_cell.length_a   1.000
_cell.length_b   1.000
_cell.length_c   1.000
_cell.angle_alpha   90.00
_cell.angle_beta   90.00
_cell.angle_gamma   90.00
#
_symmetry.space_group_name_H-M   'P 1'
#
loop_
_entity.id
_entity.type
_entity.pdbx_description
1 polymer ?
#
loop_
_entity_poly.entity_id
_entity_poly.type
_entity_poly.pdbx_seq_one_letter_code
_entity_poly.pdbx_strand_id
1 'polypeptide(L)'
;MGATVGALIQLFVVGRLTNSKAILACALLSVGVLGIACNLLCLNLDSHFHYFGGVDSPYFFVAGGVILAAVSGSIAGWLIFSTKGKRILDNVGI
;
A
#
# COMPACT_ATOMS: atom_id res chain seq x y z
N MET A 1 8.44 5.79 0.93
CA MET A 1 7.00 6.13 0.95
C MET A 1 6.13 5.21 1.83
N GLY A 2 6.70 4.24 2.56
CA GLY A 2 5.91 3.43 3.52
C GLY A 2 5.46 4.23 4.75
N ALA A 3 6.33 5.09 5.30
CA ALA A 3 6.01 5.92 6.45
C ALA A 3 4.84 6.90 6.20
N THR A 4 4.73 7.46 4.99
CA THR A 4 3.61 8.34 4.60
C THR A 4 2.29 7.60 4.55
N VAL A 5 2.28 6.35 4.07
CA VAL A 5 1.08 5.50 4.09
C VAL A 5 0.68 5.13 5.51
N GLY A 6 1.66 4.79 6.36
CA GLY A 6 1.43 4.55 7.78
C GLY A 6 0.83 5.77 8.49
N ALA A 7 1.36 6.96 8.24
CA ALA A 7 0.84 8.21 8.80
C ALA A 7 -0.60 8.52 8.32
N LEU A 8 -0.89 8.29 7.03
CA LEU A 8 -2.25 8.43 6.48
C LEU A 8 -3.23 7.45 7.13
N ILE A 9 -2.84 6.19 7.32
CA ILE A 9 -3.64 5.18 8.01
C ILE A 9 -3.89 5.61 9.46
N GLN A 10 -2.87 6.12 10.16
CA GLN A 10 -3.01 6.61 11.52
C GLN A 10 -3.97 7.80 11.64
N LEU A 11 -3.92 8.74 10.70
CA LEU A 11 -4.76 9.95 10.73
C LEU A 11 -6.22 9.68 10.29
N PHE A 12 -6.42 8.86 9.25
CA PHE A 12 -7.74 8.67 8.65
C PHE A 12 -8.47 7.41 9.12
N VAL A 13 -7.74 6.34 9.44
CA VAL A 13 -8.34 5.02 9.71
C VAL A 13 -8.40 4.74 11.21
N VAL A 14 -7.33 5.03 11.94
CA VAL A 14 -7.26 4.78 13.39
C VAL A 14 -8.20 5.72 14.14
N GLY A 15 -9.23 5.15 14.78
CA GLY A 15 -10.23 5.87 15.57
C GLY A 15 -11.52 6.25 14.84
N ARG A 16 -11.59 6.13 13.51
CA ARG A 16 -12.79 6.51 12.70
C ARG A 16 -13.49 5.33 12.03
N LEU A 17 -12.78 4.25 11.69
CA LEU A 17 -13.32 3.11 10.95
C LEU A 17 -13.08 1.78 11.67
N THR A 18 -14.09 0.89 11.65
CA THR A 18 -14.06 -0.40 12.35
C THR A 18 -14.07 -1.58 11.37
N ASN A 19 -13.28 -2.63 11.68
CA ASN A 19 -13.24 -3.93 11.00
C ASN A 19 -13.08 -3.82 9.47
N SER A 20 -14.08 -4.26 8.69
CA SER A 20 -13.95 -4.41 7.23
C SER A 20 -13.75 -3.08 6.50
N LYS A 21 -14.31 -1.98 7.01
CA LYS A 21 -14.17 -0.66 6.37
C LYS A 21 -12.75 -0.10 6.55
N ALA A 22 -12.08 -0.43 7.66
CA ALA A 22 -10.69 -0.04 7.90
C ALA A 22 -9.73 -0.80 6.98
N ILE A 23 -9.98 -2.08 6.73
CA ILE A 23 -9.19 -2.90 5.81
C ILE A 23 -9.29 -2.34 4.38
N LEU A 24 -10.51 -2.03 3.91
CA LEU A 24 -10.72 -1.43 2.60
C LEU A 24 -10.05 -0.06 2.47
N ALA A 25 -10.14 0.78 3.52
CA ALA A 25 -9.49 2.08 3.54
C ALA A 25 -7.96 1.98 3.48
N CYS A 26 -7.35 1.04 4.21
CA CYS A 26 -5.91 0.76 4.11
C CYS A 26 -5.50 0.30 2.71
N ALA A 27 -6.27 -0.60 2.10
CA ALA A 27 -5.99 -1.06 0.75
C ALA A 27 -6.08 0.09 -0.27
N LEU A 28 -7.11 0.93 -0.19
CA LEU A 28 -7.28 2.10 -1.05
C LEU A 28 -6.16 3.13 -0.88
N LEU A 29 -5.76 3.41 0.37
CA LEU A 29 -4.66 4.33 0.66
C LEU A 29 -3.32 3.79 0.13
N SER A 30 -3.05 2.50 0.31
CA SER A 30 -1.84 1.87 -0.23
C SER A 30 -1.82 1.88 -1.76
N VAL A 31 -2.95 1.59 -2.42
CA VAL A 31 -3.05 1.67 -3.89
C VAL A 31 -2.87 3.10 -4.39
N GLY A 32 -3.53 4.07 -3.76
CA GLY A 32 -3.41 5.47 -4.17
C GLY A 32 -2.00 6.02 -4.02
N VAL A 33 -1.32 5.72 -2.91
CA VAL A 33 0.02 6.27 -2.64
C VAL A 33 1.12 5.44 -3.27
N LEU A 34 1.17 4.12 -3.05
CA LEU A 34 2.24 3.28 -3.61
C LEU A 34 1.95 2.88 -5.06
N GLY A 35 0.72 2.45 -5.36
CA GLY A 35 0.37 1.95 -6.68
C GLY A 35 0.32 3.04 -7.75
N ILE A 36 -0.15 4.23 -7.40
CA ILE A 36 -0.31 5.35 -8.32
C ILE A 36 0.80 6.39 -8.11
N ALA A 37 0.80 7.12 -6.99
CA ALA A 37 1.71 8.26 -6.84
C ALA A 37 3.20 7.86 -6.89
N CYS A 38 3.61 6.83 -6.14
CA CYS A 38 5.00 6.36 -6.15
C CYS A 38 5.39 5.78 -7.51
N ASN A 39 4.47 5.08 -8.17
CA ASN A 39 4.75 4.39 -9.43
C ASN A 39 4.85 5.36 -10.61
N LEU A 40 4.01 6.41 -10.65
CA LEU A 40 4.15 7.52 -11.60
C LEU A 40 5.44 8.31 -11.37
N LEU A 41 5.84 8.50 -10.11
CA LEU A 41 7.09 9.16 -9.78
C LEU A 41 8.28 8.32 -10.24
N CYS A 42 8.25 6.99 -10.02
CA CYS A 42 9.26 6.07 -10.51
C CYS A 42 9.34 6.05 -12.05
N LEU A 43 8.20 6.12 -12.75
CA LEU A 43 8.18 6.23 -14.22
C LEU A 43 8.81 7.54 -14.72
N ASN A 44 8.51 8.68 -14.07
CA ASN A 44 9.16 9.95 -14.41
C ASN A 44 10.65 9.89 -14.14
N LEU A 45 11.07 9.32 -13.01
CA LEU A 45 12.49 9.13 -12.69
C LEU A 45 13.18 8.21 -13.70
N ASP A 46 12.49 7.17 -14.14
CA ASP A 46 13.01 6.21 -15.12
C ASP A 46 13.25 6.85 -16.48
N SER A 47 12.42 7.80 -16.91
CA SER A 47 12.66 8.55 -18.15
C SER A 47 13.96 9.39 -18.14
N HIS A 48 14.51 9.67 -16.96
CA HIS A 48 15.77 10.41 -16.81
C HIS A 48 16.98 9.50 -16.55
N PHE A 49 16.80 8.36 -15.87
CA PHE A 49 17.90 7.49 -15.42
C PHE A 49 17.95 6.12 -16.11
N HIS A 50 16.88 5.71 -16.82
CA HIS A 50 16.72 4.41 -17.50
C HIS A 50 17.11 3.19 -16.63
N TYR A 51 16.71 3.18 -15.35
CA TYR A 51 17.17 2.21 -14.36
C TYR A 51 16.16 1.07 -14.08
N PHE A 52 14.86 1.35 -14.20
CA PHE A 52 13.76 0.45 -13.82
C PHE A 52 13.17 -0.32 -15.01
N GLY A 53 13.53 0.01 -16.25
CA GLY A 53 12.98 -0.63 -17.44
C GLY A 53 11.49 -0.32 -17.67
N GLY A 54 10.99 0.77 -17.07
CA GLY A 54 9.61 1.24 -17.23
C GLY A 54 9.36 1.82 -18.62
N VAL A 55 10.41 2.28 -19.31
CA VAL A 55 10.34 2.76 -20.70
C VAL A 55 9.91 1.69 -21.71
N ASP A 56 10.29 0.42 -21.51
CA ASP A 56 9.97 -0.68 -22.43
C ASP A 56 8.53 -1.18 -22.29
N SER A 57 7.93 -1.05 -21.09
CA SER A 57 6.59 -1.59 -20.80
C SER A 57 5.90 -0.83 -19.66
N PRO A 58 5.54 0.46 -19.86
CA PRO A 58 5.03 1.33 -18.79
C PRO A 58 3.72 0.82 -18.18
N TYR A 59 2.86 0.20 -18.99
CA TYR A 59 1.60 -0.39 -18.52
C TYR A 59 1.82 -1.56 -17.55
N PHE A 60 2.81 -2.41 -17.80
CA PHE A 60 3.11 -3.54 -16.93
C PHE A 60 3.74 -3.08 -15.61
N PHE A 61 4.58 -2.05 -15.66
CA PHE A 61 5.18 -1.44 -14.48
C PHE A 61 4.12 -0.81 -13.57
N VAL A 62 3.17 -0.06 -14.16
CA VAL A 62 2.05 0.53 -13.42
C VAL A 62 1.11 -0.55 -12.88
N ALA A 63 0.67 -1.48 -13.72
CA ALA A 63 -0.25 -2.53 -13.33
C ALA A 63 0.34 -3.42 -12.23
N GLY A 64 1.61 -3.82 -12.37
CA GLY A 64 2.33 -4.62 -11.38
C GLY A 64 2.42 -3.91 -10.03
N GLY A 65 2.83 -2.64 -10.02
CA GLY A 65 2.90 -1.86 -8.77
C GLY A 65 1.54 -1.59 -8.13
N VAL A 66 0.48 -1.37 -8.93
CA VAL A 66 -0.90 -1.25 -8.42
C VAL A 66 -1.38 -2.56 -7.78
N ILE A 67 -1.15 -3.70 -8.43
CA ILE A 67 -1.55 -5.01 -7.90
C ILE A 67 -0.78 -5.33 -6.62
N LEU A 68 0.54 -5.13 -6.61
CA LEU A 68 1.38 -5.31 -5.42
C LEU A 68 0.96 -4.38 -4.27
N ALA A 69 0.63 -3.13 -4.57
CA ALA A 69 0.16 -2.17 -3.58
C ALA A 69 -1.22 -2.56 -3.01
N ALA A 70 -2.12 -3.08 -3.85
CA ALA A 70 -3.43 -3.58 -3.43
C ALA A 70 -3.29 -4.80 -2.52
N VAL A 71 -2.44 -5.76 -2.89
CA VAL A 71 -2.21 -6.98 -2.12
C VAL A 71 -1.54 -6.65 -0.78
N SER A 72 -0.44 -5.90 -0.81
CA SER A 72 0.28 -5.52 0.42
C SER A 72 -0.56 -4.66 1.35
N GLY A 73 -1.33 -3.70 0.81
CA GLY A 73 -2.25 -2.86 1.59
C GLY A 73 -3.40 -3.65 2.21
N SER A 74 -3.95 -4.63 1.49
CA SER A 74 -5.01 -5.51 2.00
C SER A 74 -4.50 -6.43 3.11
N ILE A 75 -3.30 -7.01 2.94
CA ILE A 75 -2.67 -7.87 3.94
C ILE A 75 -2.34 -7.05 5.19
N ALA A 76 -1.72 -5.87 5.04
CA ALA A 76 -1.40 -4.99 6.17
C ALA A 76 -2.67 -4.53 6.91
N GLY A 77 -3.70 -4.12 6.17
CA GLY A 77 -5.00 -3.75 6.75
C GLY A 77 -5.64 -4.93 7.50
N TRP A 78 -5.61 -6.13 6.93
CA TRP A 78 -6.13 -7.32 7.59
C TRP A 78 -5.35 -7.67 8.86
N LEU A 79 -4.02 -7.60 8.84
CA LEU A 79 -3.17 -7.90 9.99
C LEU A 79 -3.46 -6.94 11.17
N ILE A 80 -3.57 -5.65 10.88
CA ILE A 80 -3.73 -4.59 11.90
C ILE A 80 -5.17 -4.50 12.42
N PHE A 81 -6.18 -4.63 11.55
CA PHE A 81 -7.57 -4.35 11.92
C PHE A 81 -8.44 -5.58 12.15
N SER A 82 -8.04 -6.78 11.67
CA SER A 82 -8.80 -8.02 11.90
C SER A 82 -8.51 -8.63 13.27
N THR A 83 -9.51 -9.20 13.92
CA THR A 83 -9.36 -9.94 15.19
C THR A 83 -8.42 -11.13 15.05
N LYS A 84 -8.45 -11.82 13.91
CA LYS A 84 -7.54 -12.95 13.61
C LYS A 84 -6.10 -12.46 13.40
N GLY A 85 -5.94 -11.33 12.71
CA GLY A 85 -4.63 -10.71 12.45
C GLY A 85 -3.95 -10.25 13.74
N LYS A 86 -4.68 -9.53 14.60
CA LYS A 86 -4.17 -9.10 15.92
C LYS A 86 -3.76 -10.27 16.79
N ARG A 87 -4.52 -11.38 16.79
CA ARG A 87 -4.16 -12.58 17.57
C ARG A 87 -2.89 -13.25 17.07
N ILE A 88 -2.59 -13.19 15.77
CA ILE A 88 -1.32 -13.66 15.22
C ILE A 88 -0.20 -12.71 15.63
N LEU A 89 -0.44 -11.40 15.57
CA LEU A 89 0.54 -10.38 15.95
C LEU A 89 0.94 -10.50 17.43
N ASP A 90 -0.05 -10.68 18.30
CA ASP A 90 0.10 -10.86 19.74
C ASP A 90 0.91 -12.12 20.08
N ASN A 91 0.77 -13.20 19.29
CA ASN A 91 1.60 -14.40 19.41
C ASN A 91 3.07 -14.19 18.99
N VAL A 92 3.35 -13.18 18.16
CA VAL A 92 4.70 -12.80 17.73
C VAL A 92 5.31 -11.73 18.65
N GLY A 93 4.55 -11.28 19.67
CA GLY A 93 5.01 -10.31 20.67
C GLY A 93 4.95 -8.85 20.20
N ILE A 94 4.08 -8.55 19.24
CA ILE A 94 3.84 -7.20 18.67
C ILE A 94 2.35 -6.88 18.73
#